data_AF-A0A1H4R368-F1
#
_entry.id   AF-A0A1H4R368-F1
#
_cell.length_a   1.000
_cell.length_b   1.000
_cell.length_c   1.000
_cell.angle_alpha   90.00
_cell.angle_beta   90.00
_cell.angle_gamma   90.00
#
_symmetry.space_group_name_H-M   'P 1'
#
loop_
_entity.id
_entity.type
_entity.pdbx_description
1 polymer ?
#
loop_
_entity_poly.entity_id
_entity_poly.type
_entity_poly.pdbx_seq_one_letter_code
_entity_poly.pdbx_strand_id
1 'polypeptide(L)'
;MDDRPVPTSRKPWLPLWVTLALLLGLGALIVWQWQVFEQREREQSQQRFEQEAQDIGQRVKNRMHVYEMALRGVSGLMTGSDHVSLTEWDRALDQLQLQDRYPGTLALVWSRYLRAEQLDAFLAAQQSQGRADYQLSPVGAREHYLLIDYISPLDWRNRRVLGYDMLSEAVRSAAVEQAIDSGQAILSAPVTLRQEIEANVQGGAAVPAGVPAWHAAE
;
A
#
# COMPACT_ATOMS: atom_id res chain seq x y z
N MET A 1 -83.13 -31.94 58.97
CA MET A 1 -81.95 -31.10 58.69
C MET A 1 -80.83 -31.65 59.54
N ASP A 2 -79.71 -32.06 58.94
CA ASP A 2 -78.40 -31.62 59.42
C ASP A 2 -77.29 -32.10 58.48
N ASP A 3 -76.38 -31.17 58.25
CA ASP A 3 -75.47 -31.09 57.11
C ASP A 3 -74.26 -32.01 57.27
N ARG A 4 -73.94 -32.73 56.20
CA ARG A 4 -72.66 -33.44 56.08
C ARG A 4 -71.62 -32.50 55.48
N PRO A 5 -70.52 -32.18 56.19
CA PRO A 5 -69.46 -31.35 55.60
C PRO A 5 -68.71 -32.16 54.54
N VAL A 6 -68.74 -31.69 53.30
CA VAL A 6 -67.91 -32.22 52.21
C VAL A 6 -66.49 -31.66 52.39
N PRO A 7 -65.46 -32.49 52.65
CA PRO A 7 -64.11 -31.98 52.79
C PRO A 7 -63.59 -31.59 51.41
N THR A 8 -63.62 -30.30 51.10
CA THR A 8 -62.88 -29.77 49.96
C THR A 8 -61.40 -29.76 50.33
N SER A 9 -60.68 -30.82 49.94
CA SER A 9 -59.22 -30.91 50.05
C SER A 9 -58.57 -29.93 49.08
N ARG A 10 -58.60 -28.64 49.41
CA ARG A 10 -57.80 -27.63 48.73
C ARG A 10 -56.36 -27.81 49.20
N LYS A 11 -55.56 -28.60 48.45
CA LYS A 11 -54.11 -28.76 48.70
C LYS A 11 -53.44 -27.38 48.71
N PRO A 12 -53.06 -26.82 49.87
CA PRO A 12 -52.62 -25.42 49.98
C PRO A 12 -51.23 -25.19 49.37
N TRP A 13 -50.50 -26.25 49.04
CA TRP A 13 -49.20 -26.18 48.39
C TRP A 13 -49.28 -25.93 46.87
N LEU A 14 -50.42 -26.21 46.22
CA LEU A 14 -50.57 -26.06 44.77
C LEU A 14 -50.27 -24.63 44.28
N PRO A 15 -50.79 -23.55 44.90
CA PRO A 15 -50.46 -22.20 44.47
C PRO A 15 -48.98 -21.87 44.64
N LEU A 16 -48.29 -22.38 45.68
CA LEU A 16 -46.85 -22.15 45.88
C LEU A 16 -46.00 -22.83 44.80
N TRP A 17 -46.34 -24.04 44.39
CA TRP A 17 -45.66 -24.71 43.28
C TRP A 17 -45.92 -24.02 41.94
N VAL A 18 -47.14 -23.50 41.72
CA VAL A 18 -47.48 -22.72 40.52
C VAL A 18 -46.71 -21.40 40.48
N THR A 19 -46.63 -20.66 41.59
CA THR A 19 -45.86 -19.40 41.63
C THR A 19 -44.37 -19.67 41.44
N LEU A 20 -43.82 -20.71 42.06
CA LEU A 20 -42.41 -21.11 41.87
C LEU A 20 -42.13 -21.48 40.41
N ALA A 21 -42.98 -22.30 39.79
CA ALA A 21 -42.83 -22.67 38.38
C ALA A 21 -42.91 -21.44 37.47
N LEU A 22 -43.80 -20.49 37.77
CA LEU A 22 -43.95 -19.27 37.00
C LEU A 22 -42.73 -18.34 37.15
N LEU A 23 -42.18 -18.21 38.36
CA LEU A 23 -40.93 -17.49 38.62
C LEU A 23 -39.74 -18.11 37.88
N LEU A 24 -39.62 -19.44 37.91
CA LEU A 24 -38.57 -20.16 37.19
C LEU A 24 -38.71 -20.00 35.68
N GLY A 25 -39.93 -20.11 35.15
CA GLY A 25 -40.22 -19.89 33.73
C GLY A 25 -39.88 -18.47 33.28
N LEU A 26 -40.24 -17.46 34.08
CA LEU A 26 -39.92 -16.06 33.81
C LEU A 26 -38.41 -15.80 33.90
N GLY A 27 -37.74 -16.35 34.92
CA GLY A 27 -36.28 -16.25 35.06
C GLY A 27 -35.54 -16.87 33.88
N ALA A 28 -35.97 -18.06 33.42
CA ALA A 28 -35.41 -18.71 32.23
C ALA A 28 -35.63 -17.87 30.97
N LEU A 29 -36.82 -17.24 30.81
CA LEU A 29 -37.10 -16.35 29.68
C LEU A 29 -36.20 -15.12 29.67
N ILE A 30 -35.95 -14.51 30.84
CA ILE A 30 -35.05 -13.35 30.98
C ILE A 30 -33.62 -13.73 30.61
N VAL A 31 -33.10 -14.85 31.13
CA VAL A 31 -31.74 -15.33 30.81
C VAL A 31 -31.63 -15.66 29.32
N TRP A 32 -32.63 -16.32 28.74
CA TRP A 32 -32.64 -16.62 27.32
C TRP A 32 -32.66 -15.35 26.46
N GLN A 33 -33.48 -14.35 26.80
CA GLN A 33 -33.47 -13.06 26.10
C GLN A 33 -32.13 -12.34 26.22
N TRP A 34 -31.51 -12.35 27.41
CA TRP A 34 -30.18 -11.77 27.61
C TRP A 34 -29.15 -12.42 26.70
N GLN A 35 -29.12 -13.76 26.65
CA GLN A 35 -28.18 -14.49 25.79
C GLN A 35 -28.38 -14.17 24.30
N VAL A 36 -29.64 -14.11 23.85
CA VAL A 36 -29.97 -13.74 22.46
C VAL A 36 -29.54 -12.30 22.17
N PHE A 37 -29.75 -11.37 23.11
CA PHE A 37 -29.34 -9.98 22.95
C PHE A 37 -27.82 -9.84 22.88
N GLU A 38 -27.10 -10.48 23.80
CA GLU A 38 -25.64 -10.48 23.83
C GLU A 38 -25.02 -11.11 22.58
N GLN A 39 -25.61 -12.20 22.08
CA GLN A 39 -25.20 -12.83 20.83
C GLN A 39 -25.38 -11.87 19.65
N ARG A 40 -26.54 -11.19 19.55
CA ARG A 40 -26.80 -10.21 18.50
C ARG A 40 -25.84 -9.02 18.55
N GLU A 41 -25.53 -8.51 19.75
CA GLU A 41 -24.55 -7.43 19.88
C GLU A 41 -23.16 -7.84 19.41
N ARG A 42 -22.73 -9.07 19.75
CA ARG A 42 -21.46 -9.63 19.29
C ARG A 42 -21.43 -9.79 17.77
N GLU A 43 -22.48 -10.38 17.19
CA GLU A 43 -22.61 -10.56 15.74
C GLU A 43 -22.58 -9.21 15.00
N GLN A 44 -23.33 -8.21 15.49
CA GLN A 44 -23.33 -6.88 14.92
C GLN A 44 -21.97 -6.20 15.04
N SER A 45 -21.27 -6.36 16.18
CA SER A 45 -19.94 -5.80 16.36
C SER A 45 -18.92 -6.44 15.42
N GLN A 46 -19.00 -7.76 15.20
CA GLN A 46 -18.16 -8.47 14.24
C GLN A 46 -18.44 -8.01 12.82
N GLN A 47 -19.70 -7.91 12.43
CA GLN A 47 -20.09 -7.43 11.10
C GLN A 47 -19.60 -6.00 10.84
N ARG A 48 -19.74 -5.09 11.81
CA ARG A 48 -19.19 -3.72 11.70
C ARG A 48 -17.67 -3.73 11.55
N PHE A 49 -16.98 -4.52 12.36
CA PHE A 49 -15.53 -4.65 12.26
C PHE A 49 -15.08 -5.18 10.89
N GLU A 50 -15.74 -6.21 10.38
CA GLU A 50 -15.44 -6.78 9.06
C GLU A 50 -15.68 -5.78 7.93
N GLN A 51 -16.79 -5.03 7.98
CA GLN A 51 -17.09 -3.97 7.03
C GLN A 51 -16.02 -2.87 7.06
N GLU A 52 -15.66 -2.39 8.25
CA GLU A 52 -14.62 -1.37 8.39
C GLU A 52 -13.26 -1.87 7.90
N ALA A 53 -12.89 -3.12 8.22
CA ALA A 53 -11.65 -3.73 7.75
C ALA A 53 -11.62 -3.88 6.22
N GLN A 54 -12.73 -4.28 5.62
CA GLN A 54 -12.88 -4.37 4.15
C GLN A 54 -12.77 -2.99 3.50
N ASP A 55 -13.44 -1.98 4.06
CA ASP A 55 -13.39 -0.61 3.55
C ASP A 55 -11.99 0.01 3.64
N ILE A 56 -11.27 -0.24 4.74
CA ILE A 56 -9.87 0.16 4.88
C ILE A 56 -9.02 -0.57 3.83
N GLY A 57 -9.18 -1.89 3.69
CA GLY A 57 -8.44 -2.69 2.72
C GLY A 57 -8.67 -2.22 1.28
N GLN A 58 -9.91 -1.90 0.92
CA GLN A 58 -10.25 -1.41 -0.40
C GLN A 58 -9.67 -0.02 -0.66
N ARG A 59 -9.67 0.87 0.34
CA ARG A 59 -9.02 2.19 0.23
C ARG A 59 -7.52 2.07 -0.02
N VAL A 60 -6.83 1.15 0.64
CA VAL A 60 -5.40 0.88 0.40
C VAL A 60 -5.17 0.38 -1.03
N LYS A 61 -5.95 -0.61 -1.48
CA LYS A 61 -5.84 -1.15 -2.85
C LYS A 61 -6.10 -0.08 -3.92
N ASN A 62 -7.16 0.71 -3.75
CA ASN A 62 -7.48 1.80 -4.68
C ASN A 62 -6.33 2.81 -4.76
N ARG A 63 -5.69 3.13 -3.63
CA ARG A 63 -4.54 4.03 -3.61
C ARG A 63 -3.33 3.44 -4.36
N MET A 64 -3.06 2.14 -4.22
CA MET A 64 -2.00 1.48 -5.01
C MET A 64 -2.29 1.52 -6.51
N HIS A 65 -3.53 1.28 -6.92
CA HIS A 65 -3.91 1.40 -8.34
C HIS A 65 -3.75 2.83 -8.88
N VAL A 66 -4.03 3.84 -8.07
CA VAL A 66 -3.80 5.24 -8.44
C VAL A 66 -2.31 5.48 -8.71
N TYR A 67 -1.39 5.00 -7.84
CA TYR A 67 0.05 5.10 -8.09
C TYR A 67 0.49 4.34 -9.35
N GLU A 68 -0.06 3.15 -9.58
CA GLU A 68 0.22 2.35 -10.78
C GLU A 68 -0.19 3.09 -12.05
N MET A 69 -1.37 3.74 -12.07
CA MET A 69 -1.81 4.53 -13.23
C MET A 69 -0.86 5.70 -13.53
N ALA A 70 -0.31 6.35 -12.50
CA ALA A 70 0.69 7.40 -12.69
C ALA A 70 1.98 6.85 -13.33
N LEU A 71 2.47 5.71 -12.84
CA LEU A 71 3.64 5.04 -13.41
C LEU A 71 3.40 4.64 -14.88
N ARG A 72 2.23 4.10 -15.20
CA ARG A 72 1.84 3.76 -16.58
C ARG A 72 1.79 5.00 -17.48
N GLY A 73 1.25 6.12 -16.97
CA GLY A 73 1.22 7.39 -17.70
C GLY A 73 2.62 7.93 -18.03
N VAL A 74 3.52 7.92 -17.04
CA VAL A 74 4.93 8.32 -17.23
C VAL A 74 5.66 7.35 -18.14
N SER A 75 5.42 6.03 -18.00
CA SER A 75 5.96 5.04 -18.93
C SER A 75 5.53 5.34 -20.36
N GLY A 76 4.25 5.65 -20.58
CA GLY A 76 3.73 6.00 -21.90
C GLY A 76 4.40 7.25 -22.50
N LEU A 77 4.66 8.28 -21.70
CA LEU A 77 5.43 9.46 -22.11
C LEU A 77 6.84 9.08 -22.58
N MET A 78 7.55 8.27 -21.78
CA MET A 78 8.93 7.90 -22.04
C MET A 78 9.08 6.91 -23.20
N THR A 79 8.15 5.97 -23.37
CA THR A 79 8.19 4.99 -24.46
C THR A 79 7.60 5.50 -25.77
N GLY A 80 6.72 6.50 -25.70
CA GLY A 80 6.06 7.08 -26.87
C GLY A 80 6.84 8.19 -27.56
N SER A 81 8.00 8.57 -27.04
CA SER A 81 8.85 9.66 -27.55
C SER A 81 10.27 9.16 -27.79
N ASP A 82 10.91 9.57 -28.89
CA ASP A 82 12.31 9.22 -29.17
C ASP A 82 13.26 9.84 -28.13
N HIS A 83 12.92 11.04 -27.65
CA HIS A 83 13.63 11.75 -26.62
C HIS A 83 12.67 12.61 -25.80
N VAL A 84 12.85 12.62 -24.49
CA VAL A 84 12.14 13.50 -23.56
C VAL A 84 13.18 14.39 -22.89
N SER A 85 13.14 15.69 -23.17
CA SER A 85 14.02 16.65 -22.50
C SER A 85 13.67 16.80 -21.02
N LEU A 86 14.61 17.25 -20.19
CA LEU A 86 14.36 17.52 -18.76
C LEU A 86 13.20 18.51 -18.56
N THR A 87 13.11 19.53 -19.40
CA THR A 87 12.04 20.53 -19.33
C THR A 87 10.68 19.96 -19.73
N GLU A 88 10.63 18.99 -20.64
CA GLU A 88 9.39 18.26 -20.96
C GLU A 88 8.98 17.33 -19.83
N TRP A 89 9.95 16.62 -19.24
CA TRP A 89 9.73 15.81 -18.04
C TRP A 89 9.15 16.66 -16.91
N ASP A 90 9.80 17.76 -16.52
CA ASP A 90 9.33 18.61 -15.43
C ASP A 90 7.92 19.13 -15.70
N ARG A 91 7.65 19.65 -16.90
CA ARG A 91 6.30 20.11 -17.28
C ARG A 91 5.26 19.01 -17.23
N ALA A 92 5.57 17.80 -17.71
CA ALA A 92 4.63 16.69 -17.70
C ALA A 92 4.33 16.20 -16.28
N LEU A 93 5.35 16.11 -15.43
CA LEU A 93 5.22 15.64 -14.06
C LEU A 93 4.59 16.71 -13.14
N ASP A 94 4.79 18.00 -13.42
CA ASP A 94 4.08 19.09 -12.74
C ASP A 94 2.57 19.01 -12.97
N GLN A 95 2.13 18.61 -14.17
CA GLN A 95 0.71 18.40 -14.48
C GLN A 95 0.08 17.22 -13.74
N LEU A 96 0.88 16.23 -13.32
CA LEU A 96 0.37 15.15 -12.46
C LEU A 96 0.01 15.66 -11.06
N GLN A 97 0.54 16.80 -10.63
CA GLN A 97 0.33 17.38 -9.31
C GLN A 97 0.63 16.35 -8.21
N LEU A 98 1.84 15.78 -8.22
CA LEU A 98 2.22 14.64 -7.38
C LEU A 98 1.86 14.80 -5.90
N GLN A 99 2.13 15.98 -5.35
CA GLN A 99 1.89 16.24 -3.93
C GLN A 99 0.40 16.32 -3.58
N ASP A 100 -0.45 16.77 -4.51
CA ASP A 100 -1.89 16.96 -4.27
C ASP A 100 -2.70 15.69 -4.57
N ARG A 101 -2.36 14.98 -5.66
CA ARG A 101 -3.13 13.83 -6.16
C ARG A 101 -2.59 12.49 -5.70
N TYR A 102 -1.33 12.43 -5.29
CA TYR A 102 -0.63 11.20 -4.92
C TYR A 102 0.02 11.35 -3.55
N PRO A 103 -0.78 11.57 -2.48
CA PRO A 103 -0.25 11.81 -1.14
C PRO A 103 0.60 10.64 -0.66
N GLY A 104 1.77 10.94 -0.09
CA GLY A 104 2.74 9.94 0.36
C GLY A 104 3.77 9.54 -0.70
N THR A 105 3.62 9.98 -1.96
CA THR A 105 4.65 9.81 -2.99
C THR A 105 5.77 10.83 -2.80
N LEU A 106 7.00 10.34 -2.61
CA LEU A 106 8.16 11.22 -2.42
C LEU A 106 8.76 11.69 -3.73
N ALA A 107 8.79 10.82 -4.74
CA ALA A 107 9.24 11.14 -6.08
C ALA A 107 8.72 10.11 -7.08
N LEU A 108 8.57 10.56 -8.34
CA LEU A 108 8.57 9.67 -9.49
C LEU A 108 9.94 9.73 -10.17
N VAL A 109 10.45 8.57 -10.59
CA VAL A 109 11.77 8.43 -11.20
C VAL A 109 11.70 7.66 -12.50
N TRP A 110 12.53 8.03 -13.45
CA TRP A 110 12.86 7.20 -14.61
C TRP A 110 14.32 6.78 -14.51
N SER A 111 14.57 5.48 -14.59
CA SER A 111 15.93 4.94 -14.48
C SER A 111 16.38 4.40 -15.83
N ARG A 112 17.66 4.60 -16.14
CA ARG A 112 18.28 4.15 -17.39
C ARG A 112 19.15 2.93 -17.12
N TYR A 113 18.88 1.87 -17.88
CA TYR A 113 19.72 0.69 -17.90
C TYR A 113 20.98 0.95 -18.73
N LEU A 114 22.13 0.55 -18.20
CA LEU A 114 23.43 0.70 -18.86
C LEU A 114 24.26 -0.56 -18.62
N ARG A 115 24.94 -1.03 -19.68
CA ARG A 115 26.06 -1.96 -19.54
C ARG A 115 27.31 -1.21 -19.10
N ALA A 116 28.28 -1.92 -18.53
CA ALA A 116 29.54 -1.35 -18.06
C ALA A 116 30.23 -0.47 -19.12
N GLU A 117 30.25 -0.92 -20.37
CA GLU A 117 30.88 -0.18 -21.48
C GLU A 117 30.19 1.16 -21.83
N GLN A 118 28.92 1.32 -21.45
CA GLN A 118 28.11 2.50 -21.76
C GLN A 118 28.19 3.58 -20.68
N LEU A 119 28.68 3.23 -19.49
CA LEU A 119 28.64 4.08 -18.30
C LEU A 119 29.39 5.40 -18.52
N ASP A 120 30.65 5.35 -18.94
CA ASP A 120 31.49 6.54 -19.06
C ASP A 120 30.96 7.53 -20.11
N ALA A 121 30.51 7.00 -21.25
CA ALA A 121 29.89 7.80 -22.30
C ALA A 121 28.59 8.46 -21.81
N PHE A 122 27.76 7.73 -21.06
CA PHE A 122 26.54 8.28 -20.49
C PHE A 122 26.83 9.38 -19.46
N LEU A 123 27.74 9.16 -18.51
CA LEU A 123 28.11 10.15 -17.50
C LEU A 123 28.68 11.42 -18.15
N ALA A 124 29.56 11.28 -19.16
CA ALA A 124 30.08 12.41 -19.92
C ALA A 124 28.97 13.20 -20.64
N ALA A 125 27.98 12.50 -21.23
CA ALA A 125 26.84 13.14 -21.86
C ALA A 125 26.00 13.95 -20.86
N GLN A 126 25.73 13.41 -19.67
CA GLN A 126 24.99 14.11 -18.61
C GLN A 126 25.71 15.40 -18.16
N GLN A 127 27.03 15.31 -18.00
CA GLN A 127 27.86 16.46 -17.64
C GLN A 127 27.83 17.54 -18.75
N SER A 128 27.91 17.15 -20.01
CA SER A 128 27.83 18.08 -21.15
C SER A 128 26.47 18.79 -21.28
N GLN A 129 25.39 18.17 -20.78
CA GLN A 129 24.05 18.76 -20.70
C GLN A 129 23.87 19.70 -19.49
N GLY A 130 24.95 20.04 -18.77
CA GLY A 130 24.90 20.94 -17.62
C GLY A 130 24.46 20.29 -16.31
N ARG A 131 24.34 18.95 -16.26
CA ARG A 131 23.99 18.21 -15.04
C ARG A 131 25.23 17.90 -14.21
N ALA A 132 25.94 18.94 -13.76
CA ALA A 132 27.22 18.81 -13.06
C ALA A 132 27.16 17.90 -11.82
N ASP A 133 26.03 17.91 -11.12
CA ASP A 133 25.79 17.10 -9.91
C ASP A 133 25.48 15.62 -10.21
N TYR A 134 25.33 15.22 -11.48
CA TYR A 134 24.99 13.85 -11.86
C TYR A 134 26.22 12.95 -11.77
N GLN A 135 26.25 12.09 -10.76
CA GLN A 135 27.38 11.20 -10.48
C GLN A 135 26.88 9.80 -10.14
N LEU A 136 27.65 8.78 -10.54
CA LEU A 136 27.37 7.40 -10.15
C LEU A 136 27.40 7.27 -8.63
N SER A 137 26.34 6.71 -8.05
CA SER A 137 26.28 6.42 -6.62
C SER A 137 25.57 5.09 -6.35
N PRO A 138 26.11 4.18 -5.52
CA PRO A 138 27.48 4.16 -5.04
C PRO A 138 28.46 3.83 -6.16
N VAL A 139 29.66 4.41 -6.07
CA VAL A 139 30.77 4.13 -6.99
C VAL A 139 31.14 2.64 -6.91
N GLY A 140 31.44 2.03 -8.04
CA GLY A 140 31.89 0.65 -8.14
C GLY A 140 31.66 0.08 -9.52
N ALA A 141 32.54 -0.82 -9.95
CA ALA A 141 32.39 -1.55 -11.21
C ALA A 141 31.31 -2.63 -11.08
N ARG A 142 30.38 -2.66 -12.04
CA ARG A 142 29.31 -3.65 -12.17
C ARG A 142 29.12 -3.95 -13.65
N GLU A 143 28.61 -5.13 -13.95
CA GLU A 143 28.29 -5.51 -15.33
C GLU A 143 27.12 -4.67 -15.88
N HIS A 144 26.16 -4.38 -15.01
CA HIS A 144 24.92 -3.69 -15.31
C HIS A 144 24.63 -2.62 -14.26
N TYR A 145 24.04 -1.52 -14.71
CA TYR A 145 23.61 -0.40 -13.87
C TYR A 145 22.17 -0.03 -14.19
N LEU A 146 21.41 0.39 -13.18
CA LEU A 146 20.10 1.01 -13.37
C LEU A 146 20.09 2.38 -12.68
N LEU A 147 20.57 3.40 -13.38
CA LEU A 147 20.80 4.71 -12.79
C LEU A 147 19.55 5.58 -12.86
N ILE A 148 19.20 6.24 -11.75
CA ILE A 148 18.14 7.27 -11.75
C ILE A 148 18.56 8.40 -12.69
N ASP A 149 17.86 8.55 -13.81
CA ASP A 149 18.14 9.55 -14.84
C ASP A 149 17.21 10.75 -14.71
N TYR A 150 15.90 10.53 -14.54
CA TYR A 150 14.93 11.59 -14.29
C TYR A 150 14.31 11.41 -12.91
N ILE A 151 13.98 12.52 -12.25
CA ILE A 151 13.28 12.52 -10.97
C ILE A 151 12.40 13.77 -10.88
N SER A 152 11.19 13.63 -10.33
CA SER A 152 10.30 14.76 -10.03
C SER A 152 9.59 14.55 -8.68
N PRO A 153 9.40 15.62 -7.88
CA PRO A 153 9.92 16.98 -8.08
C PRO A 153 11.44 17.05 -7.90
N LEU A 154 12.13 17.93 -8.64
CA LEU A 154 13.57 18.12 -8.51
C LEU A 154 13.91 19.12 -7.38
N ASP A 155 13.43 18.83 -6.18
CA ASP A 155 13.80 19.58 -4.98
C ASP A 155 15.19 19.17 -4.45
N TRP A 156 15.66 19.84 -3.39
CA TRP A 156 16.97 19.59 -2.80
C TRP A 156 17.13 18.15 -2.27
N ARG A 157 16.04 17.50 -1.85
CA ARG A 157 16.05 16.14 -1.28
C ARG A 157 16.16 15.10 -2.39
N ASN A 158 15.39 15.30 -3.48
CA ASN A 158 15.35 14.41 -4.63
C ASN A 158 16.57 14.56 -5.54
N ARG A 159 17.17 15.76 -5.62
CA ARG A 159 18.40 15.99 -6.38
C ARG A 159 19.55 15.06 -5.98
N ARG A 160 19.62 14.69 -4.70
CA ARG A 160 20.70 13.87 -4.11
C ARG A 160 20.69 12.40 -4.55
N VAL A 161 19.58 11.93 -5.13
CA VAL A 161 19.48 10.55 -5.61
C VAL A 161 19.64 10.42 -7.13
N LEU A 162 19.84 11.53 -7.85
CA LEU A 162 20.24 11.46 -9.26
C LEU A 162 21.54 10.67 -9.41
N GLY A 163 21.60 9.79 -10.42
CA GLY A 163 22.74 8.90 -10.64
C GLY A 163 22.86 7.76 -9.63
N TYR A 164 21.88 7.61 -8.72
CA TYR A 164 21.81 6.45 -7.85
C TYR A 164 21.51 5.19 -8.65
N ASP A 165 22.32 4.15 -8.43
CA ASP A 165 22.18 2.83 -9.03
C ASP A 165 21.20 1.97 -8.22
N MET A 166 20.02 1.75 -8.78
CA MET A 166 18.95 0.98 -8.14
C MET A 166 19.33 -0.50 -7.93
N LEU A 167 20.24 -1.05 -8.73
CA LEU A 167 20.70 -2.44 -8.61
C LEU A 167 21.73 -2.62 -7.47
N SER A 168 22.24 -1.52 -6.91
CA SER A 168 23.23 -1.58 -5.82
C SER A 168 22.65 -1.98 -4.47
N GLU A 169 21.31 -2.02 -4.33
CA GLU A 169 20.61 -2.41 -3.12
C GLU A 169 19.71 -3.62 -3.42
N ALA A 170 19.91 -4.70 -2.66
CA ALA A 170 19.36 -6.02 -2.98
C ALA A 170 17.83 -6.05 -2.98
N VAL A 171 17.17 -5.36 -2.05
CA VAL A 171 15.70 -5.35 -1.96
C VAL A 171 15.09 -4.63 -3.16
N ARG A 172 15.68 -3.50 -3.58
CA ARG A 172 15.28 -2.80 -4.82
C ARG A 172 15.57 -3.64 -6.06
N SER A 173 16.75 -4.25 -6.15
CA SER A 173 17.13 -5.08 -7.31
C SER A 173 16.11 -6.20 -7.54
N ALA A 174 15.75 -6.93 -6.48
CA ALA A 174 14.77 -8.01 -6.58
C ALA A 174 13.38 -7.53 -7.06
N ALA A 175 12.93 -6.36 -6.59
CA ALA A 175 11.65 -5.78 -7.03
C ALA A 175 11.71 -5.29 -8.48
N VAL A 176 12.85 -4.70 -8.90
CA VAL A 176 13.09 -4.25 -10.27
C VAL A 176 13.10 -5.44 -11.23
N GLU A 177 13.83 -6.51 -10.89
CA GLU A 177 13.90 -7.74 -11.68
C GLU A 177 12.49 -8.34 -11.88
N GLN A 178 11.71 -8.49 -10.80
CA GLN A 178 10.33 -8.94 -10.92
C GLN A 178 9.45 -8.03 -11.79
N ALA A 179 9.62 -6.71 -11.68
CA ALA A 179 8.83 -5.75 -12.46
C ALA A 179 9.16 -5.84 -13.96
N ILE A 180 10.43 -6.06 -14.28
CA ILE A 180 10.90 -6.27 -15.67
C ILE A 180 10.38 -7.58 -16.22
N ASP A 181 10.53 -8.68 -15.47
CA ASP A 181 10.12 -10.02 -15.89
C ASP A 181 8.61 -10.13 -16.11
N SER A 182 7.82 -9.54 -15.20
CA SER A 182 6.36 -9.60 -15.25
C SER A 182 5.73 -8.54 -16.16
N GLY A 183 6.46 -7.45 -16.45
CA GLY A 183 5.91 -6.24 -17.06
C GLY A 183 4.85 -5.52 -16.20
N GLN A 184 4.76 -5.86 -14.91
CA GLN A 184 3.81 -5.27 -13.96
C GLN A 184 4.52 -4.36 -12.97
N ALA A 185 3.76 -3.46 -12.33
CA ALA A 185 4.26 -2.69 -11.22
C ALA A 185 4.41 -3.58 -9.97
N ILE A 186 5.59 -3.58 -9.35
CA ILE A 186 5.91 -4.40 -8.17
C ILE A 186 6.18 -3.47 -7.00
N LEU A 187 5.58 -3.73 -5.84
CA LEU A 187 5.90 -3.03 -4.60
C LEU A 187 7.08 -3.74 -3.92
N SER A 188 8.17 -3.02 -3.68
CA SER A 188 9.30 -3.56 -2.92
C SER A 188 8.90 -3.84 -1.47
N ALA A 189 9.67 -4.70 -0.79
CA ALA A 189 9.68 -4.69 0.66
C ALA A 189 10.15 -3.31 1.19
N PRO A 190 9.91 -2.98 2.47
CA PRO A 190 10.35 -1.71 3.03
C PRO A 190 11.86 -1.49 2.84
N VAL A 191 12.23 -0.32 2.33
CA VAL A 191 13.60 0.11 2.08
C VAL A 191 13.85 1.47 2.71
N THR A 192 15.08 1.70 3.15
CA THR A 192 15.51 3.05 3.55
C THR A 192 15.65 3.91 2.30
N LEU A 193 14.94 5.03 2.28
CA LEU A 193 15.03 5.97 1.17
C LEU A 193 16.20 6.91 1.41
N ARG A 194 17.12 7.01 0.43
CA ARG A 194 18.27 7.92 0.52
C ARG A 194 17.89 9.41 0.56
N GLN A 195 16.63 9.70 0.25
CA GLN A 195 16.01 11.02 0.37
C GLN A 195 15.74 11.40 1.84
N GLU A 196 15.72 10.44 2.76
CA GLU A 196 15.45 10.68 4.18
C GLU A 196 16.77 10.85 4.94
N ILE A 197 17.01 12.07 5.40
CA ILE A 197 18.14 12.39 6.28
C ILE A 197 17.63 13.15 7.51
N GLU A 198 18.00 12.60 8.67
CA GLU A 198 18.13 13.25 9.97
C GLU A 198 16.91 14.02 10.51
N ALA A 199 15.90 13.26 10.93
CA ALA A 199 15.02 13.52 12.09
C ALA A 199 13.91 12.46 12.19
N ASN A 200 13.60 11.78 11.07
CA ASN A 200 12.58 10.74 11.01
C ASN A 200 12.86 9.81 9.81
N VAL A 201 13.80 8.86 9.97
CA VAL A 201 14.01 7.80 8.98
C VAL A 201 12.78 6.89 9.04
N GLN A 202 11.90 7.01 8.06
CA GLN A 202 10.72 6.17 7.90
C GLN A 202 11.03 5.06 6.89
N GLY A 203 10.44 3.88 7.10
CA GLY A 203 10.46 2.85 6.07
C GLY A 203 9.65 3.34 4.88
N GLY A 204 10.27 3.40 3.70
CA GLY A 204 9.60 3.66 2.43
C GLY A 204 9.47 2.39 1.60
N ALA A 205 8.77 2.47 0.47
CA ALA A 205 8.77 1.40 -0.52
C ALA A 205 8.99 2.02 -1.91
N ALA A 206 9.69 1.29 -2.77
CA ALA A 206 9.81 1.63 -4.18
C ALA A 206 8.79 0.80 -4.98
N VAL A 207 8.17 1.42 -5.99
CA VAL A 207 7.28 0.73 -6.91
C VAL A 207 7.88 0.76 -8.32
N PRO A 208 8.84 -0.13 -8.65
CA PRO A 208 9.29 -0.28 -10.03
C PRO A 208 8.15 -0.76 -10.93
N ALA A 209 8.08 -0.19 -12.13
CA ALA A 209 7.29 -0.72 -13.24
C ALA A 209 8.25 -0.91 -14.42
N GLY A 210 8.47 -2.16 -14.81
CA GLY A 210 9.40 -2.50 -15.89
C GLY A 210 8.77 -2.23 -17.26
N VAL A 211 9.59 -1.77 -18.22
CA VAL A 211 9.19 -1.72 -19.63
C VAL A 211 9.73 -2.99 -20.31
N PRO A 212 8.87 -3.83 -20.93
CA PRO A 212 9.25 -5.15 -21.46
C PRO A 212 10.32 -5.20 -22.57
N ALA A 213 10.90 -4.07 -22.98
CA ALA A 213 11.87 -3.99 -24.08
C ALA A 213 13.27 -4.56 -23.75
N TRP A 214 13.44 -5.15 -22.56
CA TRP A 214 14.70 -5.64 -22.02
C TRP A 214 15.32 -6.82 -22.81
N HIS A 215 14.52 -7.61 -23.52
CA HIS A 215 14.98 -8.77 -24.29
C HIS A 215 15.23 -8.52 -25.78
N ALA A 216 14.94 -7.33 -26.31
CA ALA A 216 14.98 -7.08 -27.76
C ALA A 216 16.39 -6.72 -28.31
N ALA A 217 17.44 -6.84 -27.50
CA ALA A 217 18.80 -6.47 -27.87
C ALA A 217 19.82 -7.61 -27.64
N GLU A 218 19.39 -8.86 -27.86
CA GLU A 218 20.29 -10.01 -28.11
C GLU A 218 20.44 -10.26 -29.61
#